data_AF-A0A2T6E3V5-F1
#
_entry.id   AF-A0A2T6E3V5-F1
#
_cell.length_a   1.000
_cell.length_b   1.000
_cell.length_c   1.000
_cell.angle_alpha   90.00
_cell.angle_beta   90.00
_cell.angle_gamma   90.00
#
_symmetry.space_group_name_H-M   'P 1'
#
loop_
_entity.id
_entity.type
_entity.pdbx_description
1 polymer ?
#
loop_
_entity_poly.entity_id
_entity_poly.type
_entity_poly.pdbx_seq_one_letter_code
_entity_poly.pdbx_strand_id
1 'polypeptide(L)'
;MKMTAVQVAVACLVSIAAIGGAQAADWTAQPTYGSVNLSAGFLPDPHVVSLTAGGEYAASEAHQSCSGYISNAPDVDLNYDAGSHSLALYVDSQADTTLVVYDADGNWHCSDDFASDTAGTNPGIVLSNPSSGNYNIWIGTYEVGEFPPAQLKISETQPVWEASTGDVQSASDIEWGDNTSPWANDGECDDPRFAGPGAASMNNVSDRFHDADDCRSLYQSGEIYLR
;
A
#
# COMPACT_ATOMS: atom_id res chain seq x y z
N MET A 1 2.08 -69.76 -49.82
CA MET A 1 1.38 -68.84 -48.90
C MET A 1 2.43 -67.86 -48.37
N LYS A 2 2.48 -66.63 -48.90
CA LYS A 2 3.47 -65.61 -48.49
C LYS A 2 2.84 -64.77 -47.39
N MET A 3 3.35 -64.85 -46.17
CA MET A 3 2.96 -63.97 -45.07
C MET A 3 3.81 -62.71 -45.13
N THR A 4 3.18 -61.59 -45.48
CA THR A 4 3.79 -60.26 -45.46
C THR A 4 3.67 -59.70 -44.04
N ALA A 5 4.80 -59.48 -43.37
CA ALA A 5 4.82 -58.81 -42.07
C ALA A 5 4.69 -57.29 -42.27
N VAL A 6 3.65 -56.70 -41.69
CA VAL A 6 3.47 -55.24 -41.64
C VAL A 6 4.30 -54.72 -40.47
N GLN A 7 5.37 -53.99 -40.77
CA GLN A 7 6.14 -53.26 -39.76
C GLN A 7 5.39 -51.97 -39.40
N VAL A 8 4.86 -51.89 -38.19
CA VAL A 8 4.35 -50.66 -37.61
C VAL A 8 5.55 -49.89 -37.05
N ALA A 9 5.98 -48.84 -37.77
CA ALA A 9 6.99 -47.91 -37.27
C ALA A 9 6.34 -46.96 -36.27
N VAL A 10 6.62 -47.14 -34.98
CA VAL A 10 6.23 -46.22 -33.92
C VAL A 10 7.23 -45.06 -33.92
N ALA A 11 6.83 -43.92 -34.47
CA ALA A 11 7.57 -42.67 -34.35
C ALA A 11 7.41 -42.14 -32.93
N CYS A 12 8.47 -42.24 -32.14
CA CYS A 12 8.54 -41.67 -30.80
C CYS A 12 8.76 -40.15 -30.93
N LEU A 13 7.68 -39.36 -30.83
CA LEU A 13 7.73 -37.91 -30.70
C LEU A 13 8.32 -37.58 -29.32
N VAL A 14 9.60 -37.22 -29.28
CA VAL A 14 10.23 -36.66 -28.08
C VAL A 14 9.73 -35.22 -27.96
N SER A 15 8.67 -35.01 -27.18
CA SER A 15 8.25 -33.69 -26.75
C SER A 15 9.32 -33.11 -25.82
N ILE A 16 10.11 -32.17 -26.33
CA ILE A 16 10.98 -31.33 -25.50
C ILE A 16 10.04 -30.40 -24.73
N ALA A 17 9.66 -30.80 -23.51
CA ALA A 17 9.06 -29.86 -22.57
C ALA A 17 10.15 -28.85 -22.20
N ALA A 18 9.99 -27.60 -22.66
CA ALA A 18 10.76 -26.50 -22.10
C ALA A 18 10.42 -26.43 -20.61
N ILE A 19 11.35 -26.83 -19.75
CA ILE A 19 11.28 -26.53 -18.33
C ILE A 19 11.53 -25.03 -18.26
N GLY A 20 10.48 -24.23 -18.37
CA GLY A 20 10.55 -22.82 -18.00
C GLY A 20 10.98 -22.79 -16.54
N GLY A 21 12.14 -22.21 -16.26
CA GLY A 21 12.46 -21.83 -14.89
C GLY A 21 11.32 -20.95 -14.39
N ALA A 22 10.87 -21.17 -13.15
CA ALA A 22 9.97 -20.21 -12.52
C ALA A 22 10.67 -18.85 -12.58
N GLN A 23 10.11 -17.91 -13.34
CA GLN A 23 10.55 -16.53 -13.31
C GLN A 23 10.01 -15.98 -12.00
N ALA A 24 10.90 -15.52 -11.11
CA ALA A 24 10.47 -14.72 -9.98
C ALA A 24 9.70 -13.48 -10.46
N ALA A 25 8.79 -12.97 -9.63
CA ALA A 25 7.91 -11.85 -9.98
C ALA A 25 7.08 -12.10 -11.24
N ASP A 26 6.30 -13.18 -11.23
CA ASP A 26 5.28 -13.44 -12.24
C ASP A 26 4.16 -12.40 -12.13
N TRP A 27 4.31 -11.28 -12.84
CA TRP A 27 3.34 -10.19 -12.89
C TRP A 27 1.98 -10.61 -13.46
N THR A 28 1.86 -11.79 -14.08
CA THR A 28 0.58 -12.32 -14.57
C THR A 28 -0.14 -13.20 -13.56
N ALA A 29 0.51 -13.53 -12.44
CA ALA A 29 -0.07 -14.32 -11.39
C ALA A 29 -1.14 -13.52 -10.61
N GLN A 30 -2.06 -14.24 -9.99
CA GLN A 30 -3.09 -13.62 -9.16
C GLN A 30 -2.46 -13.01 -7.90
N PRO A 31 -2.80 -11.75 -7.53
CA PRO A 31 -2.21 -11.08 -6.38
C PRO A 31 -2.65 -11.71 -5.06
N THR A 32 -1.72 -11.81 -4.11
CA THR A 32 -1.91 -12.48 -2.82
C THR A 32 -2.94 -11.75 -1.94
N TYR A 33 -2.91 -10.42 -1.92
CA TYR A 33 -3.79 -9.56 -1.13
C TYR A 33 -4.90 -8.90 -1.97
N GLY A 34 -5.04 -9.32 -3.22
CA GLY A 34 -6.11 -8.92 -4.12
C GLY A 34 -5.82 -7.68 -4.95
N SER A 35 -6.87 -7.15 -5.57
CA SER A 35 -6.78 -6.00 -6.47
C SER A 35 -7.46 -4.77 -5.87
N VAL A 36 -6.83 -3.62 -6.03
CA VAL A 36 -7.34 -2.30 -5.66
C VAL A 36 -7.72 -1.57 -6.95
N ASN A 37 -8.88 -0.90 -6.96
CA ASN A 37 -9.32 -0.10 -8.10
C ASN A 37 -9.48 1.34 -7.64
N LEU A 38 -8.68 2.26 -8.19
CA LEU A 38 -8.71 3.69 -7.84
C LEU A 38 -8.78 4.52 -9.10
N SER A 39 -9.48 5.64 -9.02
CA SER A 39 -9.45 6.69 -10.05
C SER A 39 -8.88 7.95 -9.41
N ALA A 40 -8.20 8.77 -10.21
CA ALA A 40 -7.59 9.99 -9.71
C ALA A 40 -8.60 10.90 -8.97
N GLY A 41 -8.15 11.52 -7.88
CA GLY A 41 -8.97 12.20 -6.89
C GLY A 41 -9.61 11.25 -5.86
N PHE A 42 -9.06 10.04 -5.67
CA PHE A 42 -9.64 9.07 -4.74
C PHE A 42 -9.54 9.53 -3.29
N LEU A 43 -10.52 9.12 -2.48
CA LEU A 43 -10.52 9.26 -1.04
C LEU A 43 -10.96 7.94 -0.39
N PRO A 44 -10.46 7.59 0.81
CA PRO A 44 -9.40 8.30 1.55
C PRO A 44 -8.03 8.21 0.86
N ASP A 45 -7.20 9.23 1.04
CA ASP A 45 -5.80 9.30 0.59
C ASP A 45 -4.89 9.48 1.83
N PRO A 46 -3.97 8.55 2.13
CA PRO A 46 -3.63 7.36 1.35
C PRO A 46 -4.69 6.24 1.44
N HIS A 47 -4.83 5.49 0.36
CA HIS A 47 -5.43 4.16 0.42
C HIS A 47 -4.42 3.18 1.00
N VAL A 48 -4.84 2.38 1.99
CA VAL A 48 -3.94 1.53 2.77
C VAL A 48 -4.31 0.06 2.60
N VAL A 49 -3.31 -0.76 2.28
CA VAL A 49 -3.43 -2.23 2.24
C VAL A 49 -2.44 -2.83 3.25
N SER A 50 -2.97 -3.49 4.27
CA SER A 50 -2.16 -4.24 5.24
C SER A 50 -1.80 -5.62 4.71
N LEU A 51 -0.53 -6.00 4.83
CA LEU A 51 0.00 -7.25 4.30
C LEU A 51 1.21 -7.74 5.11
N THR A 52 1.68 -8.94 4.77
CA THR A 52 2.96 -9.49 5.23
C THR A 52 3.95 -9.41 4.07
N ALA A 53 5.08 -8.73 4.28
CA ALA A 53 6.13 -8.53 3.29
C ALA A 53 7.06 -9.74 3.15
N GLY A 54 7.83 -9.77 2.06
CA GLY A 54 8.93 -10.70 1.84
C GLY A 54 8.60 -11.88 0.94
N GLY A 55 9.59 -12.75 0.76
CA GLY A 55 9.47 -13.97 -0.01
C GLY A 55 10.80 -14.68 -0.16
N GLU A 56 10.83 -15.70 -1.03
CA GLU A 56 12.02 -16.56 -1.21
C GLU A 56 12.79 -16.26 -2.51
N TYR A 57 12.22 -15.42 -3.39
CA TYR A 57 12.80 -15.14 -4.70
C TYR A 57 13.57 -13.83 -4.68
N ALA A 58 14.75 -13.80 -5.28
CA ALA A 58 15.55 -12.57 -5.33
C ALA A 58 14.87 -11.54 -6.25
N ALA A 59 14.61 -10.34 -5.74
CA ALA A 59 13.96 -9.27 -6.51
C ALA A 59 14.76 -8.90 -7.77
N SER A 60 16.08 -9.11 -7.76
CA SER A 60 16.97 -8.89 -8.90
C SER A 60 16.62 -9.75 -10.13
N GLU A 61 15.89 -10.85 -9.94
CA GLU A 61 15.38 -11.70 -11.02
C GLU A 61 14.26 -11.02 -11.82
N ALA A 62 13.49 -10.12 -11.18
CA ALA A 62 12.50 -9.28 -11.87
C ALA A 62 13.20 -8.20 -12.70
N HIS A 63 14.11 -7.45 -12.07
CA HIS A 63 14.98 -6.50 -12.73
C HIS A 63 16.25 -6.26 -11.92
N GLN A 64 17.40 -6.06 -12.59
CA GLN A 64 18.72 -6.01 -11.95
C GLN A 64 18.90 -4.91 -10.89
N SER A 65 18.03 -3.89 -10.87
CA SER A 65 18.09 -2.78 -9.92
C SER A 65 17.31 -3.04 -8.62
N CYS A 66 16.65 -4.19 -8.51
CA CYS A 66 15.74 -4.48 -7.41
C CYS A 66 16.45 -5.30 -6.34
N SER A 67 16.45 -4.76 -5.13
CA SER A 67 17.08 -5.36 -3.95
C SER A 67 16.08 -6.17 -3.14
N GLY A 68 16.59 -7.11 -2.35
CA GLY A 68 15.81 -7.91 -1.41
C GLY A 68 15.13 -9.12 -2.03
N TYR A 69 14.13 -9.63 -1.31
CA TYR A 69 13.44 -10.87 -1.60
C TYR A 69 11.94 -10.67 -1.59
N ILE A 70 11.28 -11.21 -2.62
CA ILE A 70 9.84 -11.04 -2.88
C ILE A 70 9.16 -12.39 -3.09
N SER A 71 7.85 -12.39 -2.97
CA SER A 71 6.98 -13.48 -3.38
C SER A 71 6.99 -13.66 -4.91
N ASN A 72 6.58 -14.83 -5.40
CA ASN A 72 6.52 -15.06 -6.84
C ASN A 72 5.37 -14.28 -7.50
N ALA A 73 4.18 -14.34 -6.91
CA ALA A 73 3.02 -13.58 -7.37
C ALA A 73 3.04 -12.16 -6.76
N PRO A 74 2.42 -11.16 -7.41
CA PRO A 74 2.27 -9.84 -6.82
C PRO A 74 1.58 -9.93 -5.45
N ASP A 75 1.87 -8.97 -4.58
CA ASP A 75 1.10 -8.82 -3.35
C ASP A 75 -0.20 -8.10 -3.66
N VAL A 76 -0.15 -7.04 -4.45
CA VAL A 76 -1.30 -6.20 -4.83
C VAL A 76 -1.27 -5.88 -6.32
N ASP A 77 -2.43 -5.95 -6.95
CA ASP A 77 -2.66 -5.35 -8.26
C ASP A 77 -3.45 -4.05 -8.11
N LEU A 78 -2.88 -2.92 -8.52
CA LEU A 78 -3.58 -1.64 -8.57
C LEU A 78 -4.05 -1.36 -9.99
N ASN A 79 -5.37 -1.34 -10.21
CA ASN A 79 -5.97 -0.80 -11.43
C ASN A 79 -6.24 0.69 -11.21
N TYR A 80 -5.43 1.54 -11.85
CA TYR A 80 -5.48 2.99 -11.66
C TYR A 80 -5.98 3.71 -12.91
N ASP A 81 -7.02 4.53 -12.76
CA ASP A 81 -7.42 5.51 -13.77
C ASP A 81 -6.75 6.86 -13.46
N ALA A 82 -5.64 7.13 -14.15
CA ALA A 82 -4.83 8.31 -13.91
C ALA A 82 -5.52 9.62 -14.35
N GLY A 83 -5.14 10.71 -13.66
CA GLY A 83 -5.58 12.08 -13.91
C GLY A 83 -4.39 13.04 -13.97
N SER A 84 -4.53 14.23 -13.39
CA SER A 84 -3.45 15.23 -13.33
C SER A 84 -2.57 15.13 -12.07
N HIS A 85 -2.78 14.10 -11.25
CA HIS A 85 -2.08 13.90 -9.99
C HIS A 85 -0.88 12.96 -10.16
N SER A 86 0.13 13.13 -9.30
CA SER A 86 1.17 12.10 -9.12
C SER A 86 0.56 10.83 -8.51
N LEU A 87 1.28 9.72 -8.57
CA LEU A 87 0.99 8.50 -7.82
C LEU A 87 2.21 8.13 -6.98
N ALA A 88 2.03 8.11 -5.67
CA ALA A 88 2.99 7.62 -4.70
C ALA A 88 2.58 6.23 -4.23
N LEU A 89 3.51 5.28 -4.32
CA LEU A 89 3.41 3.93 -3.79
C LEU A 89 4.52 3.79 -2.76
N TYR A 90 4.18 3.57 -1.50
CA TYR A 90 5.18 3.54 -0.44
C TYR A 90 4.78 2.58 0.68
N VAL A 91 5.79 2.07 1.39
CA VAL A 91 5.58 1.01 2.37
C VAL A 91 5.91 1.53 3.76
N ASP A 92 5.05 1.26 4.74
CA ASP A 92 5.31 1.54 6.14
C ASP A 92 5.47 0.23 6.92
N SER A 93 6.66 0.01 7.46
CA SER A 93 6.97 -1.10 8.35
C SER A 93 7.98 -0.70 9.43
N GLN A 94 8.00 -1.47 10.52
CA GLN A 94 9.06 -1.40 11.53
C GLN A 94 10.33 -2.16 11.09
N ALA A 95 10.20 -3.01 10.06
CA ALA A 95 11.30 -3.75 9.47
C ALA A 95 11.81 -3.08 8.19
N ASP A 96 13.02 -3.44 7.78
CA ASP A 96 13.60 -3.05 6.51
C ASP A 96 12.91 -3.79 5.36
N THR A 97 12.20 -3.03 4.52
CA THR A 97 11.37 -3.57 3.43
C THR A 97 11.85 -3.03 2.10
N THR A 98 11.54 -3.75 1.01
CA THR A 98 11.80 -3.25 -0.35
C THR A 98 10.49 -3.18 -1.13
N LEU A 99 10.45 -2.33 -2.16
CA LEU A 99 9.29 -2.14 -3.02
C LEU A 99 9.69 -2.39 -4.46
N VAL A 100 8.95 -3.28 -5.13
CA VAL A 100 9.07 -3.56 -6.56
C VAL A 100 7.71 -3.31 -7.19
N VAL A 101 7.68 -2.55 -8.28
CA VAL A 101 6.47 -2.23 -9.05
C VAL A 101 6.72 -2.49 -10.52
N TYR A 102 5.84 -3.26 -11.15
CA TYR A 102 5.72 -3.34 -12.60
C TYR A 102 4.56 -2.45 -13.04
N ASP A 103 4.86 -1.35 -13.72
CA ASP A 103 3.87 -0.32 -14.04
C ASP A 103 3.00 -0.65 -15.27
N ALA A 104 1.97 0.16 -15.47
CA ALA A 104 1.02 0.03 -16.58
C ALA A 104 1.66 0.15 -17.98
N ASP A 105 2.84 0.77 -18.08
CA ASP A 105 3.60 0.93 -19.31
C ASP A 105 4.61 -0.21 -19.53
N GLY A 106 4.71 -1.15 -18.58
CA GLY A 106 5.60 -2.31 -18.61
C GLY A 106 7.02 -2.04 -18.12
N ASN A 107 7.21 -1.03 -17.27
CA ASN A 107 8.50 -0.71 -16.66
C ASN A 107 8.59 -1.20 -15.22
N TRP A 108 9.79 -1.63 -14.82
CA TRP A 108 10.11 -1.98 -13.44
C TRP A 108 10.62 -0.77 -12.66
N HIS A 109 10.04 -0.53 -11.50
CA HIS A 109 10.46 0.48 -10.53
C HIS A 109 10.80 -0.19 -9.21
N CYS A 110 11.93 0.16 -8.63
CA CYS A 110 12.41 -0.47 -7.41
C CYS A 110 12.97 0.57 -6.44
N SER A 111 12.69 0.38 -5.15
CA SER A 111 13.19 1.17 -4.04
C SER A 111 13.42 0.25 -2.85
N ASP A 112 14.59 0.36 -2.22
CA ASP A 112 14.87 -0.19 -0.89
C ASP A 112 14.71 0.89 0.18
N ASP A 113 15.25 2.08 -0.07
CA ASP A 113 15.05 3.23 0.80
C ASP A 113 14.48 4.42 0.03
N PHE A 114 13.55 5.15 0.65
CA PHE A 114 13.15 6.45 0.14
C PHE A 114 14.05 7.56 0.70
N ALA A 115 14.46 8.49 -0.16
CA ALA A 115 15.30 9.62 0.23
C ALA A 115 14.54 10.69 1.04
N SER A 116 14.16 10.35 2.27
CA SER A 116 13.54 11.23 3.27
C SER A 116 14.10 10.92 4.66
N ASP A 117 14.32 11.96 5.47
CA ASP A 117 14.78 11.83 6.86
C ASP A 117 13.79 11.05 7.74
N THR A 118 12.51 10.98 7.33
CA THR A 118 11.45 10.31 8.11
C THR A 118 11.13 8.89 7.62
N ALA A 119 11.55 8.51 6.41
CA ALA A 119 11.31 7.17 5.88
C ALA A 119 12.11 6.10 6.63
N GLY A 120 13.27 6.47 7.19
CA GLY A 120 14.20 5.49 7.75
C GLY A 120 14.66 4.54 6.65
N THR A 121 14.37 3.25 6.80
CA THR A 121 14.66 2.18 5.83
C THR A 121 13.42 1.76 5.03
N ASN A 122 12.43 2.65 4.91
CA ASN A 122 11.20 2.32 4.19
C ASN A 122 11.29 2.76 2.72
N PRO A 123 10.81 1.92 1.78
CA PRO A 123 10.88 2.19 0.36
C PRO A 123 9.67 2.98 -0.13
N GLY A 124 9.89 3.77 -1.19
CA GLY A 124 8.84 4.53 -1.84
C GLY A 124 9.15 4.86 -3.30
N ILE A 125 8.11 4.90 -4.12
CA ILE A 125 8.16 5.23 -5.55
C ILE A 125 7.14 6.35 -5.80
N VAL A 126 7.59 7.42 -6.46
CA VAL A 126 6.72 8.54 -6.86
C VAL A 126 6.75 8.67 -8.37
N LEU A 127 5.59 8.48 -8.98
CA LEU A 127 5.36 8.65 -10.41
C LEU A 127 4.71 10.02 -10.63
N SER A 128 5.45 10.97 -11.21
CA SER A 128 4.94 12.34 -11.41
C SER A 128 3.85 12.44 -12.47
N ASN A 129 3.81 11.51 -13.42
CA ASN A 129 2.81 11.44 -14.49
C ASN A 129 2.46 9.96 -14.74
N PRO A 130 1.71 9.33 -13.83
CA PRO A 130 1.36 7.92 -13.94
C PRO A 130 0.44 7.69 -15.14
N SER A 131 0.62 6.56 -15.83
CA SER A 131 -0.30 6.11 -16.88
C SER A 131 -1.49 5.39 -16.25
N SER A 132 -2.66 5.46 -16.88
CA SER A 132 -3.77 4.59 -16.49
C SER A 132 -3.47 3.14 -16.83
N GLY A 133 -3.85 2.21 -15.97
CA GLY A 133 -3.70 0.78 -16.20
C GLY A 133 -3.43 0.00 -14.93
N ASN A 134 -2.87 -1.20 -15.10
CA ASN A 134 -2.58 -2.11 -14.00
C ASN A 134 -1.13 -1.94 -13.54
N TYR A 135 -0.92 -1.88 -12.24
CA TYR A 135 0.36 -1.86 -11.57
C TYR A 135 0.44 -3.09 -10.68
N ASN A 136 1.42 -3.96 -10.91
CA ASN A 136 1.68 -5.11 -10.05
C ASN A 136 2.73 -4.72 -9.00
N ILE A 137 2.43 -4.99 -7.73
CA ILE A 137 3.21 -4.46 -6.60
C ILE A 137 3.64 -5.62 -5.72
N TRP A 138 4.95 -5.67 -5.42
CA TRP A 138 5.55 -6.59 -4.44
C TRP A 138 6.22 -5.78 -3.34
N ILE A 139 5.99 -6.21 -2.10
CA ILE A 139 6.62 -5.67 -0.91
C ILE A 139 7.56 -6.75 -0.39
N GLY A 140 8.84 -6.54 -0.60
CA GLY A 140 9.89 -7.45 -0.21
C GLY A 140 10.49 -7.14 1.16
N THR A 141 11.47 -7.95 1.53
CA THR A 141 12.36 -7.74 2.67
C THR A 141 13.81 -7.71 2.18
N TYR A 142 14.67 -6.94 2.86
CA TYR A 142 16.08 -6.90 2.48
C TYR A 142 16.76 -8.26 2.65
N GLU A 143 16.41 -8.97 3.73
CA GLU A 143 16.91 -10.30 4.07
C GLU A 143 15.86 -11.39 3.78
N VAL A 144 16.32 -12.56 3.33
CA VAL A 144 15.45 -13.70 3.04
C VAL A 144 14.95 -14.37 4.32
N GLY A 145 13.70 -14.84 4.30
CA GLY A 145 13.12 -15.65 5.38
C GLY A 145 12.53 -14.84 6.55
N GLU A 146 12.55 -13.51 6.45
CA GLU A 146 11.80 -12.61 7.32
C GLU A 146 10.48 -12.22 6.66
N PHE A 147 9.40 -12.22 7.46
CA PHE A 147 8.03 -11.94 6.99
C PHE A 147 7.33 -10.92 7.91
N PRO A 148 7.80 -9.67 7.97
CA PRO A 148 7.26 -8.66 8.85
C PRO A 148 5.89 -8.15 8.36
N PRO A 149 5.03 -7.66 9.27
CA PRO A 149 3.85 -6.90 8.85
C PRO A 149 4.27 -5.58 8.20
N ALA A 150 3.55 -5.19 7.16
CA ALA A 150 3.75 -3.95 6.44
C ALA A 150 2.42 -3.36 5.96
N GLN A 151 2.44 -2.06 5.64
CA GLN A 151 1.32 -1.38 4.99
C GLN A 151 1.79 -0.79 3.66
N LEU A 152 1.17 -1.22 2.56
CA LEU A 152 1.26 -0.49 1.30
C LEU A 152 0.33 0.72 1.38
N LYS A 153 0.87 1.91 1.16
CA LYS A 153 0.15 3.17 1.09
C LYS A 153 0.19 3.70 -0.36
N ILE A 154 -0.98 4.02 -0.89
CA ILE A 154 -1.19 4.50 -2.26
C ILE A 154 -1.75 5.92 -2.14
N SER A 155 -1.05 6.92 -2.67
CA SER A 155 -1.38 8.34 -2.50
C SER A 155 -1.25 9.15 -3.78
N GLU A 156 -2.01 10.23 -3.90
CA GLU A 156 -1.81 11.24 -4.95
C GLU A 156 -0.86 12.37 -4.54
N THR A 157 -0.40 12.34 -3.29
CA THR A 157 0.52 13.32 -2.69
C THR A 157 1.91 12.73 -2.46
N GLN A 158 2.84 13.51 -1.90
CA GLN A 158 4.16 12.99 -1.55
C GLN A 158 4.04 11.94 -0.44
N PRO A 159 4.86 10.87 -0.46
CA PRO A 159 4.92 9.90 0.62
C PRO A 159 5.17 10.56 1.97
N VAL A 160 4.40 10.15 2.98
CA VAL A 160 4.57 10.60 4.36
C VAL A 160 4.72 9.37 5.25
N TRP A 161 5.96 9.15 5.71
CA TRP A 161 6.25 8.31 6.85
C TRP A 161 6.32 9.24 8.04
N GLU A 162 5.16 9.54 8.63
CA GLU A 162 5.21 10.09 9.96
C GLU A 162 5.91 9.05 10.82
N ALA A 163 7.00 9.46 11.49
CA ALA A 163 7.57 8.64 12.52
C ALA A 163 6.42 8.25 13.45
N SER A 164 6.37 7.00 13.85
CA SER A 164 5.54 6.57 14.98
C SER A 164 6.04 7.20 16.29
N THR A 165 6.13 8.53 16.35
CA THR A 165 5.75 9.25 17.54
C THR A 165 4.27 8.96 17.69
N GLY A 166 3.88 8.20 18.73
CA GLY A 166 2.49 7.85 18.99
C GLY A 166 1.61 9.08 19.24
N ASP A 167 1.20 9.75 18.17
CA ASP A 167 0.25 10.85 18.03
C ASP A 167 0.14 11.08 16.51
N VAL A 168 -0.82 10.53 15.75
CA VAL A 168 -2.27 10.77 15.83
C VAL A 168 -3.06 9.49 15.54
N GLN A 169 -3.09 8.63 16.55
CA GLN A 169 -4.31 8.19 17.24
C GLN A 169 -5.54 7.80 16.39
N SER A 170 -5.73 6.48 16.30
CA SER A 170 -7.06 5.88 16.20
C SER A 170 -8.00 6.55 17.22
N ALA A 171 -9.32 6.58 16.98
CA ALA A 171 -10.27 7.22 17.91
C ALA A 171 -10.19 6.72 19.37
N SER A 172 -9.52 5.58 19.60
CA SER A 172 -9.19 5.01 20.92
C SER A 172 -8.10 5.75 21.69
N ASP A 173 -7.21 6.42 20.98
CA ASP A 173 -6.01 6.98 21.58
C ASP A 173 -6.24 8.48 21.88
N ILE A 174 -7.07 9.17 21.07
CA ILE A 174 -7.37 10.61 21.19
C ILE A 174 -7.83 10.94 22.61
N GLU A 175 -7.12 11.84 23.29
CA GLU A 175 -7.57 12.42 24.54
C GLU A 175 -8.74 13.37 24.26
N TRP A 176 -9.97 12.84 24.42
CA TRP A 176 -11.22 13.56 24.18
C TRP A 176 -11.53 14.59 25.27
N GLY A 177 -11.05 14.37 26.49
CA GLY A 177 -11.31 15.26 27.63
C GLY A 177 -12.58 14.92 28.41
N ASP A 178 -13.27 15.95 28.90
CA ASP A 178 -14.52 15.90 29.66
C ASP A 178 -15.66 16.67 28.97
N ASN A 179 -16.81 16.79 29.64
CA ASN A 179 -18.00 17.52 29.16
C ASN A 179 -18.42 18.61 30.17
N THR A 180 -17.46 19.32 30.78
CA THR A 180 -17.75 20.24 31.89
C THR A 180 -18.01 21.68 31.45
N SER A 181 -17.79 22.00 30.18
CA SER A 181 -18.08 23.32 29.59
C SER A 181 -19.59 23.57 29.47
N PRO A 182 -20.06 24.83 29.57
CA PRO A 182 -21.43 25.21 29.21
C PRO A 182 -21.84 24.90 27.76
N TRP A 183 -20.85 24.68 26.90
CA TRP A 183 -21.03 24.39 25.47
C TRP A 183 -20.90 22.89 25.14
N ALA A 184 -20.65 22.04 26.14
CA ALA A 184 -20.57 20.60 25.92
C ALA A 184 -21.92 19.99 25.51
N ASN A 185 -21.92 18.98 24.64
CA ASN A 185 -23.11 18.23 24.20
C ASN A 185 -24.14 19.09 23.45
N ASP A 186 -23.70 20.05 22.65
CA ASP A 186 -24.56 20.91 21.83
C ASP A 186 -24.59 20.51 20.33
N GLY A 187 -23.82 19.50 19.95
CA GLY A 187 -23.76 18.93 18.61
C GLY A 187 -22.66 19.51 17.72
N GLU A 188 -21.82 20.40 18.24
CA GLU A 188 -20.56 20.83 17.62
C GLU A 188 -19.38 20.31 18.45
N CYS A 189 -18.16 20.29 17.89
CA CYS A 189 -16.94 20.01 18.63
C CYS A 189 -16.19 21.30 18.93
N ASP A 190 -16.13 21.68 20.21
CA ASP A 190 -15.50 22.93 20.65
C ASP A 190 -13.97 22.90 20.72
N ASP A 191 -13.36 21.71 20.56
CA ASP A 191 -11.93 21.56 20.71
C ASP A 191 -11.17 22.16 19.50
N PRO A 192 -10.35 23.21 19.71
CA PRO A 192 -9.66 23.89 18.61
C PRO A 192 -8.67 23.03 17.82
N ARG A 193 -8.32 21.85 18.31
CA ARG A 193 -7.49 20.86 17.60
C ARG A 193 -8.22 20.27 16.40
N PHE A 194 -9.56 20.31 16.37
CA PHE A 194 -10.35 19.73 15.30
C PHE A 194 -10.79 20.76 14.25
N ALA A 195 -11.10 20.28 13.05
CA ALA A 195 -11.66 21.02 11.93
C ALA A 195 -12.71 20.17 11.22
N GLY A 196 -13.68 20.82 10.57
CA GLY A 196 -14.71 20.15 9.78
C GLY A 196 -16.09 20.77 9.95
N PRO A 197 -17.09 20.30 9.20
CA PRO A 197 -18.48 20.77 9.31
C PRO A 197 -19.10 20.64 10.70
N GLY A 198 -18.63 19.70 11.53
CA GLY A 198 -19.07 19.56 12.92
C GLY A 198 -18.22 20.32 13.93
N ALA A 199 -17.15 21.03 13.53
CA ALA A 199 -16.31 21.77 14.46
C ALA A 199 -16.91 23.15 14.76
N ALA A 200 -16.87 23.56 16.02
CA ALA A 200 -17.39 24.85 16.44
C ALA A 200 -16.72 25.99 15.67
N SER A 201 -17.54 26.94 15.23
CA SER A 201 -17.05 28.11 14.49
C SER A 201 -16.22 29.06 15.37
N MET A 202 -16.46 29.07 16.68
CA MET A 202 -15.75 29.88 17.66
C MET A 202 -14.82 29.03 18.52
N ASN A 203 -13.65 28.73 17.98
CA ASN A 203 -12.63 27.92 18.65
C ASN A 203 -11.88 28.72 19.73
N ASN A 204 -12.39 28.69 20.97
CA ASN A 204 -11.68 29.26 22.11
C ASN A 204 -10.79 28.20 22.77
N VAL A 205 -9.56 28.59 23.10
CA VAL A 205 -8.60 27.73 23.77
C VAL A 205 -9.09 27.24 25.13
N SER A 206 -9.99 27.98 25.79
CA SER A 206 -10.58 27.57 27.07
C SER A 206 -11.47 26.34 26.99
N ASP A 207 -11.99 26.01 25.81
CA ASP A 207 -13.01 24.97 25.62
C ASP A 207 -12.41 23.67 25.07
N ARG A 208 -11.09 23.67 24.87
CA ARG A 208 -10.28 22.50 24.55
C ARG A 208 -10.49 21.41 25.60
N PHE A 209 -10.72 20.17 25.17
CA PHE A 209 -10.97 19.01 26.05
C PHE A 209 -12.22 19.12 26.94
N HIS A 210 -13.17 20.02 26.65
CA HIS A 210 -14.36 20.18 27.49
C HIS A 210 -15.68 19.82 26.81
N ASP A 211 -15.57 19.17 25.65
CA ASP A 211 -16.70 18.71 24.82
C ASP A 211 -16.41 17.34 24.18
N ALA A 212 -16.06 16.37 25.03
CA ALA A 212 -15.56 15.08 24.63
C ALA A 212 -16.56 14.23 23.82
N ASP A 213 -17.84 14.23 24.17
CA ASP A 213 -18.84 13.34 23.55
C ASP A 213 -19.15 13.76 22.11
N ASP A 214 -19.30 15.05 21.83
CA ASP A 214 -19.55 15.55 20.47
C ASP A 214 -18.30 15.44 19.61
N CYS A 215 -17.13 15.87 20.11
CA CYS A 215 -15.86 15.69 19.40
C CYS A 215 -15.59 14.22 19.05
N ARG A 216 -15.86 13.29 19.96
CA ARG A 216 -15.69 11.86 19.67
C ARG A 216 -16.67 11.37 18.62
N SER A 217 -17.94 11.74 18.77
CA SER A 217 -19.01 11.28 17.88
C SER A 217 -18.83 11.80 16.46
N LEU A 218 -18.52 13.09 16.31
CA LEU A 218 -18.31 13.74 15.02
C LEU A 218 -17.02 13.27 14.33
N TYR A 219 -15.97 12.94 15.10
CA TYR A 219 -14.77 12.34 14.53
C TYR A 219 -15.05 10.93 14.00
N GLN A 220 -15.84 10.13 14.74
CA GLN A 220 -16.25 8.79 14.31
C GLN A 220 -17.18 8.80 13.09
N SER A 221 -17.98 9.87 12.89
CA SER A 221 -18.81 10.04 11.70
C SER A 221 -18.05 10.65 10.52
N GLY A 222 -16.79 11.08 10.71
CA GLY A 222 -15.97 11.73 9.68
C GLY A 222 -16.37 13.18 9.41
N GLU A 223 -17.17 13.79 10.28
CA GLU A 223 -17.61 15.18 10.18
C GLU A 223 -16.59 16.17 10.74
N ILE A 224 -15.62 15.69 11.51
CA ILE A 224 -14.43 16.45 11.91
C ILE A 224 -13.16 15.59 11.85
N TYR A 225 -12.01 16.26 11.77
CA TYR A 225 -10.67 15.68 11.72
C TYR A 225 -9.70 16.55 12.52
N LEU A 226 -8.59 15.96 13.00
CA LEU A 226 -7.52 16.70 13.64
C LEU A 226 -6.74 17.52 12.60
N ARG A 227 -6.39 18.76 12.96
CA ARG A 227 -5.60 19.68 12.12
C ARG A 227 -4.12 19.34 12.11
#